data_AF-A0A258G8K2-F1
#
_entry.id   AF-A0A258G8K2-F1
#
_cell.length_a   1.000
_cell.length_b   1.000
_cell.length_c   1.000
_cell.angle_alpha   90.00
_cell.angle_beta   90.00
_cell.angle_gamma   90.00
#
_symmetry.space_group_name_H-M   'P 1'
#
loop_
_entity.id
_entity.type
_entity.pdbx_description
1 polymer ?
#
loop_
_entity_poly.entity_id
_entity_poly.type
_entity_poly.pdbx_seq_one_letter_code
_entity_poly.pdbx_strand_id
1 'polypeptide(L)'
;MSAVRTLAIRPDPGGVVPETAMVMAAGLGKRMRPLTATRPKPLVEVAGKPLLDHALDRLRGAGIRRAVVNVHYLADSVEAHLGRRDQGLEIVFSDGDDARMDALLLMVPLARAHCHAGRGDFHLDANGRITGRRRPGRLAPFVWTGVQMLSPRLIADWPEGPFSTNIFWDRAIAAGRAHGITHQGLWFDVGTPGAIAKAEAILADG
;
A
#
# COMPACT_ATOMS: atom_id res chain seq x y z
N MET A 1 -0.41 -15.98 37.60
CA MET A 1 0.24 -15.87 36.28
C MET A 1 -0.82 -16.14 35.22
N SER A 2 -1.25 -15.12 34.46
CA SER A 2 -2.23 -15.30 33.38
C SER A 2 -1.50 -15.73 32.11
N ALA A 3 -1.94 -16.85 31.51
CA ALA A 3 -1.36 -17.36 30.27
C ALA A 3 -1.50 -16.33 29.14
N VAL A 4 -0.39 -16.05 28.44
CA VAL A 4 -0.39 -15.22 27.25
C VAL A 4 -1.14 -15.98 26.15
N ARG A 5 -2.32 -15.50 25.79
CA ARG A 5 -3.13 -16.07 24.71
C ARG A 5 -2.54 -15.61 23.38
N THR A 6 -1.97 -16.52 22.61
CA THR A 6 -1.53 -16.24 21.23
C THR A 6 -2.73 -15.81 20.40
N LEU A 7 -2.77 -14.55 19.99
CA LEU A 7 -3.78 -14.03 19.08
C LEU A 7 -3.41 -14.42 17.65
N ALA A 8 -4.28 -15.20 17.01
CA ALA A 8 -4.24 -15.43 15.57
C ALA A 8 -5.36 -14.59 14.93
N ILE A 9 -5.05 -13.92 13.82
CA ILE A 9 -6.08 -13.29 12.98
C ILE A 9 -6.99 -14.41 12.48
N ARG A 10 -8.19 -14.50 13.04
CA ARG A 10 -9.25 -15.37 12.51
C ARG A 10 -10.07 -14.52 11.55
N PRO A 11 -10.28 -14.96 10.30
CA PRO A 11 -11.20 -14.27 9.42
C PRO A 11 -12.59 -14.26 10.08
N ASP A 12 -13.16 -13.07 10.24
CA ASP A 12 -14.54 -12.88 10.67
C ASP A 12 -15.45 -13.05 9.45
N PRO A 13 -16.24 -14.15 9.36
CA PRO A 13 -17.13 -14.38 8.23
C PRO A 13 -18.27 -13.37 8.12
N GLY A 14 -18.57 -12.63 9.21
CA GLY A 14 -19.59 -11.59 9.25
C GLY A 14 -19.06 -10.17 9.10
N GLY A 15 -17.73 -10.00 8.98
CA GLY A 15 -17.11 -8.70 8.87
C GLY A 15 -17.38 -8.02 7.53
N VAL A 16 -17.38 -6.69 7.54
CA VAL A 16 -17.64 -5.88 6.36
C VAL A 16 -16.49 -6.00 5.37
N VAL A 17 -16.84 -6.33 4.13
CA VAL A 17 -15.88 -6.45 3.04
C VAL A 17 -15.40 -5.04 2.65
N PRO A 18 -14.09 -4.77 2.69
CA PRO A 18 -13.56 -3.48 2.23
C PRO A 18 -13.80 -3.31 0.73
N GLU A 19 -14.27 -2.13 0.31
CA GLU A 19 -14.56 -1.85 -1.11
C GLU A 19 -13.30 -1.83 -2.00
N THR A 20 -12.14 -1.52 -1.42
CA THR A 20 -10.87 -1.34 -2.15
C THR A 20 -9.72 -2.15 -1.54
N ALA A 21 -8.87 -2.74 -2.37
CA ALA A 21 -7.62 -3.38 -1.95
C ALA A 21 -6.41 -2.96 -2.81
N MET A 22 -5.20 -3.12 -2.28
CA MET A 22 -3.96 -2.90 -3.03
C MET A 22 -3.29 -4.23 -3.36
N VAL A 23 -2.87 -4.41 -4.62
CA VAL A 23 -2.16 -5.60 -5.09
C VAL A 23 -0.73 -5.23 -5.47
N MET A 24 0.22 -5.93 -4.85
CA MET A 24 1.63 -5.69 -5.11
C MET A 24 2.15 -6.46 -6.34
N ALA A 25 2.39 -5.76 -7.44
CA ALA A 25 2.84 -6.27 -8.74
C ALA A 25 4.19 -5.68 -9.23
N ALA A 26 4.80 -4.72 -8.53
CA ALA A 26 6.02 -4.03 -8.99
C ALA A 26 7.37 -4.79 -8.82
N GLY A 27 7.37 -6.03 -8.34
CA GLY A 27 8.62 -6.74 -8.01
C GLY A 27 9.45 -7.18 -9.23
N LEU A 28 10.75 -6.89 -9.23
CA LEU A 28 11.71 -7.25 -10.32
C LEU A 28 11.89 -8.75 -10.57
N GLY A 29 11.35 -9.63 -9.71
CA GLY A 29 11.38 -11.08 -9.94
C GLY A 29 12.77 -11.72 -9.99
N LYS A 30 13.86 -11.03 -9.63
CA LYS A 30 15.27 -11.46 -9.87
C LYS A 30 15.59 -12.90 -9.46
N ARG A 31 14.96 -13.42 -8.40
CA ARG A 31 15.12 -14.80 -7.90
C ARG A 31 14.36 -15.87 -8.72
N MET A 32 13.47 -15.46 -9.62
CA MET A 32 12.66 -16.32 -10.49
C MET A 32 13.15 -16.33 -11.95
N ARG A 33 14.37 -15.85 -12.20
CA ARG A 33 15.00 -15.98 -13.52
C ARG A 33 15.24 -17.46 -13.84
N PRO A 34 15.10 -17.90 -15.11
CA PRO A 34 14.91 -17.07 -16.30
C PRO A 34 13.46 -16.66 -16.60
N LEU A 35 12.45 -17.17 -15.88
CA LEU A 35 11.03 -16.91 -16.17
C LEU A 35 10.67 -15.42 -16.20
N THR A 36 11.35 -14.62 -15.36
CA THR A 36 11.10 -13.18 -15.27
C THR A 36 12.10 -12.33 -16.05
N ALA A 37 12.81 -12.90 -17.04
CA ALA A 37 13.74 -12.14 -17.90
C ALA A 37 13.03 -11.37 -19.01
N THR A 38 11.92 -11.91 -19.52
CA THR A 38 11.11 -11.34 -20.62
C THR A 38 9.65 -11.13 -20.24
N ARG A 39 9.28 -11.47 -18.99
CA ARG A 39 7.91 -11.38 -18.48
C ARG A 39 7.93 -10.85 -17.04
N PRO A 40 7.07 -9.91 -16.64
CA PRO A 40 7.05 -9.46 -15.26
C PRO A 40 6.47 -10.55 -14.35
N LYS A 41 7.00 -10.67 -13.12
CA LYS A 41 6.56 -11.68 -12.13
C LYS A 41 5.02 -11.79 -12.00
N PRO A 42 4.25 -10.70 -11.94
CA PRO A 42 2.79 -10.78 -11.83
C PRO A 42 2.12 -11.55 -12.97
N LEU A 43 2.74 -11.59 -14.16
CA LEU A 43 2.23 -12.29 -15.33
C LEU A 43 2.79 -13.71 -15.50
N VAL A 44 3.69 -14.15 -14.61
CA VAL A 44 4.12 -15.55 -14.59
C VAL A 44 2.90 -16.42 -14.27
N GLU A 45 2.72 -17.46 -15.07
CA GLU A 45 1.58 -18.36 -14.93
C GLU A 45 1.86 -19.44 -13.89
N VAL A 46 0.87 -19.68 -13.05
CA VAL A 46 0.80 -20.82 -12.14
C VAL A 46 -0.52 -21.52 -12.41
N ALA A 47 -0.45 -22.81 -12.75
CA ALA A 47 -1.62 -23.59 -13.19
C ALA A 47 -2.39 -22.91 -14.36
N GLY A 48 -1.66 -22.38 -15.35
CA GLY A 48 -2.24 -21.76 -16.55
C GLY A 48 -2.88 -20.37 -16.35
N LYS A 49 -2.74 -19.77 -15.16
CA LYS A 49 -3.26 -18.43 -14.85
C LYS A 49 -2.16 -17.53 -14.26
N PRO A 50 -2.05 -16.26 -14.70
CA PRO A 50 -1.15 -15.27 -14.11
C PRO A 50 -1.28 -15.15 -12.59
N LEU A 51 -0.15 -15.02 -11.88
CA LEU A 51 -0.12 -14.77 -10.44
C LEU A 51 -0.98 -13.57 -10.01
N LEU A 52 -1.00 -12.52 -10.84
CA LEU A 52 -1.83 -11.34 -10.62
C LEU A 52 -3.33 -11.67 -10.65
N ASP A 53 -3.76 -12.48 -11.61
CA ASP A 53 -5.17 -12.86 -11.76
C ASP A 53 -5.64 -13.71 -10.57
N HIS A 54 -4.78 -14.60 -10.05
CA HIS A 54 -5.06 -15.34 -8.83
C HIS A 54 -5.29 -14.43 -7.60
N ALA A 55 -4.63 -13.27 -7.54
CA ALA A 55 -4.87 -12.30 -6.49
C ALA A 55 -6.20 -11.57 -6.72
N LEU A 56 -6.42 -11.06 -7.94
CA LEU A 56 -7.63 -10.30 -8.29
C LEU A 56 -8.91 -11.14 -8.17
N ASP A 57 -8.87 -12.42 -8.52
CA ASP A 57 -10.02 -13.32 -8.37
C ASP A 57 -10.38 -13.55 -6.91
N ARG A 58 -9.38 -13.61 -6.01
CA ARG A 58 -9.64 -13.69 -4.57
C ARG A 58 -10.26 -12.40 -4.04
N LEU A 59 -9.80 -11.24 -4.50
CA LEU A 59 -10.40 -9.96 -4.13
C LEU A 59 -11.86 -9.89 -4.59
N ARG A 60 -12.16 -10.33 -5.81
CA ARG A 60 -13.53 -10.41 -6.31
C ARG A 60 -14.38 -11.41 -5.55
N GLY A 61 -13.87 -12.62 -5.34
CA GLY A 61 -14.56 -13.65 -4.57
C GLY A 61 -14.87 -13.20 -3.14
N ALA A 62 -14.06 -12.28 -2.61
CA ALA A 62 -14.29 -11.64 -1.33
C ALA A 62 -15.29 -10.46 -1.39
N GLY A 63 -15.71 -9.99 -2.56
CA GLY A 63 -16.68 -8.88 -2.74
C GLY A 63 -16.06 -7.49 -2.94
N ILE A 64 -14.74 -7.40 -3.12
CA ILE A 64 -14.01 -6.14 -3.31
C ILE A 64 -14.32 -5.58 -4.70
N ARG A 65 -14.55 -4.26 -4.80
CA ARG A 65 -15.01 -3.58 -6.02
C ARG A 65 -13.89 -2.83 -6.75
N ARG A 66 -12.81 -2.47 -6.05
CA ARG A 66 -11.67 -1.74 -6.61
C ARG A 66 -10.33 -2.35 -6.19
N ALA A 67 -9.38 -2.47 -7.12
CA ALA A 67 -8.00 -2.85 -6.83
C ALA A 67 -7.00 -1.80 -7.35
N VAL A 68 -6.13 -1.34 -6.46
CA VAL A 68 -4.97 -0.52 -6.80
C VAL A 68 -3.78 -1.44 -7.07
N VAL A 69 -3.24 -1.44 -8.28
CA VAL A 69 -2.13 -2.31 -8.68
C VAL A 69 -0.88 -1.48 -8.91
N ASN A 70 0.19 -1.73 -8.17
CA ASN A 70 1.46 -1.05 -8.42
C ASN A 70 2.24 -1.73 -9.55
N VAL A 71 2.61 -0.96 -10.57
CA VAL A 71 3.35 -1.45 -11.74
C VAL A 71 4.69 -0.73 -11.85
N HIS A 72 5.70 -1.46 -12.31
CA HIS A 72 7.07 -0.93 -12.48
C HIS A 72 7.80 -1.66 -13.60
N TYR A 73 8.26 -2.90 -13.37
CA TYR A 73 8.96 -3.68 -14.39
C TYR A 73 7.99 -4.19 -15.46
N LEU A 74 8.23 -3.81 -16.73
CA LEU A 74 7.36 -4.11 -17.87
C LEU A 74 5.90 -3.67 -17.63
N ALA A 75 5.72 -2.44 -17.12
CA ALA A 75 4.42 -1.85 -16.77
C ALA A 75 3.40 -1.97 -17.91
N ASP A 76 3.78 -1.61 -19.14
CA ASP A 76 2.94 -1.71 -20.34
C ASP A 76 2.32 -3.10 -20.54
N SER A 77 3.05 -4.18 -20.19
CA SER A 77 2.55 -5.54 -20.34
C SER A 77 1.52 -5.89 -19.26
N VAL A 78 1.71 -5.39 -18.04
CA VAL A 78 0.76 -5.57 -16.93
C VAL A 78 -0.49 -4.73 -17.15
N GLU A 79 -0.33 -3.47 -17.57
CA GLU A 79 -1.42 -2.57 -17.93
C GLU A 79 -2.21 -3.13 -19.12
N ALA A 80 -1.54 -3.57 -20.19
CA ALA A 80 -2.22 -4.19 -21.32
C ALA A 80 -2.95 -5.48 -20.91
N HIS A 81 -2.41 -6.28 -19.99
CA HIS A 81 -3.08 -7.48 -19.48
C HIS A 81 -4.37 -7.13 -18.71
N LEU A 82 -4.31 -6.10 -17.85
CA LEU A 82 -5.41 -5.68 -17.01
C LEU A 82 -6.46 -4.82 -17.74
N GLY A 83 -6.04 -3.97 -18.67
CA GLY A 83 -6.92 -3.11 -19.48
C GLY A 83 -7.69 -3.86 -20.57
N ARG A 84 -7.29 -5.08 -20.93
CA ARG A 84 -7.96 -5.92 -21.93
C ARG A 84 -9.23 -6.61 -21.41
N ARG A 85 -9.61 -6.46 -20.15
CA ARG A 85 -10.69 -7.25 -19.54
C ARG A 85 -11.58 -6.39 -18.65
N ASP A 86 -12.87 -6.32 -19.00
CA ASP A 86 -13.90 -6.02 -18.00
C ASP A 86 -14.06 -7.28 -17.13
N GLN A 87 -13.83 -7.11 -15.83
CA GLN A 87 -13.88 -8.20 -14.88
C GLN A 87 -14.69 -7.83 -13.64
N GLY A 88 -15.47 -6.74 -13.64
CA GLY A 88 -16.26 -6.35 -12.46
C GLY A 88 -15.42 -5.93 -11.24
N LEU A 89 -14.17 -5.54 -11.45
CA LEU A 89 -13.28 -4.93 -10.44
C LEU A 89 -12.61 -3.72 -11.10
N GLU A 90 -12.81 -2.53 -10.54
CA GLU A 90 -12.15 -1.31 -11.02
C GLU A 90 -10.65 -1.40 -10.73
N ILE A 91 -9.83 -1.30 -11.77
CA ILE A 91 -8.37 -1.33 -11.63
C ILE A 91 -7.81 0.09 -11.72
N VAL A 92 -7.06 0.48 -10.69
CA VAL A 92 -6.29 1.73 -10.69
C VAL A 92 -4.82 1.37 -10.67
N PHE A 93 -4.03 1.90 -11.60
CA PHE A 93 -2.58 1.71 -11.60
C PHE A 93 -1.93 2.76 -10.68
N SER A 94 -0.99 2.31 -9.84
CA SER A 94 -0.07 3.20 -9.17
C SER A 94 1.31 3.03 -9.81
N ASP A 95 1.64 3.95 -10.69
CA ASP A 95 2.87 3.87 -11.47
C ASP A 95 4.03 4.23 -10.56
N GLY A 96 5.00 3.33 -10.41
CA GLY A 96 6.29 3.63 -9.80
C GLY A 96 7.26 4.06 -10.89
N ASP A 97 7.27 5.34 -11.27
CA ASP A 97 8.24 5.90 -12.22
C ASP A 97 9.59 6.12 -11.51
N ASP A 98 10.53 5.18 -11.64
CA ASP A 98 11.88 5.27 -11.04
C ASP A 98 12.72 6.44 -11.60
N ALA A 99 12.35 7.00 -12.76
CA ALA A 99 12.96 8.23 -13.27
C ALA A 99 12.42 9.47 -12.52
N ARG A 100 11.15 9.46 -12.10
CA ARG A 100 10.46 10.60 -11.47
C ARG A 100 10.36 10.54 -9.94
N MET A 101 10.39 9.36 -9.31
CA MET A 101 10.20 9.20 -7.87
C MET A 101 11.08 8.12 -7.24
N ASP A 102 11.39 8.32 -5.96
CA ASP A 102 12.14 7.39 -5.12
C ASP A 102 11.29 6.80 -3.99
N ALA A 103 10.16 7.42 -3.66
CA ALA A 103 9.26 6.96 -2.62
C ALA A 103 7.80 7.16 -3.04
N LEU A 104 7.00 6.10 -2.91
CA LEU A 104 5.54 6.15 -3.03
C LEU A 104 4.93 5.59 -1.76
N LEU A 105 4.15 6.41 -1.05
CA LEU A 105 3.51 6.05 0.21
C LEU A 105 2.01 5.91 0.00
N LEU A 106 1.42 4.82 0.51
CA LEU A 106 -0.03 4.72 0.61
C LEU A 106 -0.48 5.52 1.83
N MET A 107 -1.51 6.33 1.65
CA MET A 107 -2.04 7.22 2.68
C MET A 107 -3.56 7.13 2.78
N VAL A 108 -4.09 7.57 3.91
CA VAL A 108 -5.51 7.90 4.09
C VAL A 108 -5.66 9.36 4.52
N PRO A 109 -6.80 10.01 4.24
CA PRO A 109 -7.12 11.27 4.88
C PRO A 109 -7.17 11.07 6.40
N LEU A 110 -6.65 12.04 7.17
CA LEU A 110 -6.66 11.98 8.63
C LEU A 110 -8.08 11.76 9.19
N ALA A 111 -9.11 12.33 8.56
CA ALA A 111 -10.51 12.14 8.94
C ALA A 111 -11.01 10.68 8.82
N ARG A 112 -10.30 9.85 8.05
CA ARG A 112 -10.58 8.42 7.85
C ARG A 112 -9.57 7.50 8.55
N ALA A 113 -8.64 8.08 9.30
CA ALA A 113 -7.64 7.31 10.06
C ALA A 113 -8.24 6.85 11.39
N HIS A 114 -9.02 5.77 11.36
CA HIS A 114 -9.68 5.25 12.56
C HIS A 114 -8.67 4.75 13.58
N CYS A 115 -8.98 4.93 14.87
CA CYS A 115 -8.10 4.58 15.99
C CYS A 115 -6.75 5.32 16.03
N HIS A 116 -6.51 6.26 15.12
CA HIS A 116 -5.29 7.05 15.06
C HIS A 116 -5.38 8.25 16.01
N ALA A 117 -4.47 8.32 16.98
CA ALA A 117 -4.38 9.44 17.93
C ALA A 117 -3.52 10.60 17.41
N GLY A 118 -2.86 10.42 16.27
CA GLY A 118 -1.96 11.41 15.68
C GLY A 118 -2.67 12.55 14.97
N ARG A 119 -1.88 13.55 14.54
CA ARG A 119 -2.35 14.74 13.81
C ARG A 119 -2.00 14.67 12.32
N GLY A 120 -1.85 13.45 11.79
CA GLY A 120 -1.35 13.19 10.43
C GLY A 120 0.17 13.23 10.32
N ASP A 121 0.64 12.93 9.11
CA ASP A 121 2.05 12.72 8.79
C ASP A 121 2.55 13.61 7.65
N PHE A 122 1.77 13.81 6.59
CA PHE A 122 2.25 14.41 5.34
C PHE A 122 1.30 15.44 4.71
N HIS A 123 1.88 16.35 3.91
CA HIS A 123 1.19 17.24 2.98
C HIS A 123 1.47 16.81 1.55
N LEU A 124 0.45 16.87 0.69
CA LEU A 124 0.54 16.59 -0.74
C LEU A 124 0.24 17.85 -1.56
N ASP A 125 0.86 18.00 -2.72
CA ASP A 125 0.37 18.91 -3.76
C ASP A 125 -0.70 18.26 -4.65
N ALA A 126 -1.25 19.02 -5.60
CA ALA A 126 -2.31 18.55 -6.50
C ALA A 126 -1.90 17.37 -7.38
N ASN A 127 -0.60 17.11 -7.54
CA ASN A 127 -0.06 16.00 -8.33
C ASN A 127 0.34 14.81 -7.45
N GLY A 128 -0.01 14.82 -6.17
CA GLY A 128 0.30 13.75 -5.22
C GLY A 128 1.76 13.74 -4.76
N ARG A 129 2.55 14.78 -5.04
CA ARG A 129 3.92 14.87 -4.51
C ARG A 129 3.86 15.28 -3.04
N ILE A 130 4.65 14.61 -2.20
CA ILE A 130 4.80 14.95 -0.80
C ILE A 130 5.62 16.23 -0.69
N THR A 131 4.96 17.31 -0.26
CA THR A 131 5.57 18.64 -0.11
C THR A 131 6.22 18.84 1.26
N GLY A 132 5.89 17.99 2.23
CA GLY A 132 6.55 17.99 3.52
C GLY A 132 5.86 17.15 4.58
N ARG A 133 6.62 16.85 5.64
CA ARG A 133 6.10 16.19 6.84
C ARG A 133 5.33 17.15 7.75
N ARG A 134 4.53 16.59 8.66
CA ARG A 134 3.87 17.33 9.72
C ARG A 134 4.90 18.07 10.58
N ARG A 135 4.70 19.38 10.75
CA ARG A 135 5.51 20.21 11.65
C ARG A 135 4.96 20.16 13.08
N PRO A 136 5.80 20.38 14.11
CA PRO A 136 5.34 20.47 15.50
C PRO A 136 4.20 21.48 15.67
N GLY A 137 3.19 21.12 16.45
CA GLY A 137 2.00 21.95 16.70
C GLY A 137 1.04 22.11 15.51
N ARG A 138 1.35 21.55 14.33
CA ARG A 138 0.50 21.63 13.13
C ARG A 138 -0.17 20.28 12.83
N LEU A 139 -1.29 20.34 12.11
CA LEU A 139 -1.97 19.19 11.53
C LEU A 139 -1.43 18.95 10.11
N ALA A 140 -1.38 17.70 9.69
CA ALA A 140 -1.13 17.29 8.32
C ALA A 140 -2.34 16.47 7.82
N PRO A 141 -2.85 16.70 6.60
CA PRO A 141 -4.11 16.10 6.17
C PRO A 141 -4.06 14.59 5.92
N PHE A 142 -2.88 14.00 5.78
CA PHE A 142 -2.72 12.62 5.37
C PHE A 142 -1.91 11.81 6.38
N VAL A 143 -2.37 10.58 6.64
CA VAL A 143 -1.74 9.59 7.53
C VAL A 143 -1.13 8.50 6.66
N TRP A 144 0.11 8.10 6.96
CA TRP A 144 0.75 6.97 6.30
C TRP A 144 0.24 5.65 6.85
N THR A 145 -0.07 4.72 5.96
CA THR A 145 -0.77 3.49 6.32
C THR A 145 0.14 2.34 6.76
N GLY A 146 1.46 2.54 6.74
CA GLY A 146 2.45 1.47 6.90
C GLY A 146 2.90 0.84 5.59
N VAL A 147 2.26 1.17 4.46
CA VAL A 147 2.58 0.62 3.13
C VAL A 147 3.34 1.64 2.29
N GLN A 148 4.46 1.19 1.70
CA GLN A 148 5.31 2.04 0.87
C GLN A 148 6.05 1.24 -0.19
N MET A 149 6.44 1.92 -1.25
CA MET A 149 7.45 1.49 -2.21
C MET A 149 8.61 2.47 -2.15
N LEU A 150 9.83 1.95 -2.07
CA LEU A 150 11.04 2.76 -2.07
C LEU A 150 11.97 2.25 -3.17
N SER A 151 12.55 3.17 -3.94
CA SER A 151 13.63 2.82 -4.87
C SER A 151 14.86 2.38 -4.07
N PRO A 152 15.57 1.31 -4.47
CA PRO A 152 16.77 0.86 -3.77
C PRO A 152 17.84 1.94 -3.60
N ARG A 153 17.92 2.90 -4.54
CA ARG A 153 18.89 4.02 -4.48
C ARG A 153 18.66 4.96 -3.30
N LEU A 154 17.42 5.02 -2.80
CA LEU A 154 17.07 5.83 -1.64
C LEU A 154 17.59 5.19 -0.33
N ILE A 155 17.77 3.86 -0.33
CA ILE A 155 18.25 3.06 0.79
C ILE A 155 19.77 2.92 0.70
N ALA A 156 20.46 4.04 0.85
CA ALA A 156 21.91 4.14 0.91
C ALA A 156 22.31 4.96 2.15
N ASP A 157 23.58 4.89 2.55
CA ASP A 157 24.17 5.75 3.58
C ASP A 157 23.33 5.83 4.88
N TRP A 158 22.95 4.66 5.41
CA TRP A 158 22.15 4.57 6.63
C TRP A 158 23.04 4.65 7.88
N PRO A 159 22.53 5.19 9.01
CA PRO A 159 23.27 5.23 10.27
C PRO A 159 23.55 3.83 10.84
N GLU A 160 24.62 3.69 11.62
CA GLU A 160 24.79 2.51 12.47
C GLU A 160 23.75 2.48 13.59
N GLY A 161 23.30 1.27 13.96
CA GLY A 161 22.30 1.05 15.01
C GLY A 161 20.84 1.30 14.57
N PRO A 162 19.88 1.34 15.51
CA PRO A 162 18.48 1.60 15.19
C PRO A 162 18.27 3.02 14.65
N PHE A 163 17.60 3.14 13.51
CA PHE A 163 17.30 4.43 12.88
C PHE A 163 15.87 4.49 12.33
N SER A 164 15.41 5.71 12.01
CA SER A 164 14.06 5.95 11.47
C SER A 164 14.05 5.98 9.94
N THR A 165 13.02 5.37 9.33
CA THR A 165 12.74 5.47 7.89
C THR A 165 12.51 6.91 7.42
N ASN A 166 12.15 7.83 8.34
CA ASN A 166 12.02 9.26 8.02
C ASN A 166 13.26 9.84 7.33
N ILE A 167 14.46 9.31 7.61
CA ILE A 167 15.70 9.75 6.96
C ILE A 167 15.60 9.62 5.42
N PHE A 168 15.04 8.50 4.94
CA PHE A 168 14.89 8.25 3.51
C PHE A 168 13.77 9.08 2.91
N TRP A 169 12.64 9.22 3.62
CA TRP A 169 11.56 10.09 3.17
C TRP A 169 11.99 11.55 3.08
N ASP A 170 12.73 12.06 4.06
CA ASP A 170 13.23 13.44 4.05
C ASP A 170 14.16 13.68 2.85
N ARG A 171 15.03 12.72 2.50
CA ARG A 171 15.85 12.78 1.28
C ARG A 171 15.00 12.82 0.01
N ALA A 172 14.03 11.93 -0.12
CA ALA A 172 13.14 11.89 -1.28
C ALA A 172 12.26 13.15 -1.40
N ILE A 173 11.76 13.68 -0.27
CA ILE A 173 10.98 14.92 -0.21
C ILE A 173 11.85 16.11 -0.64
N ALA A 174 13.07 16.23 -0.11
CA ALA A 174 14.00 17.30 -0.48
C ALA A 174 14.36 17.26 -1.98
N ALA A 175 14.48 16.07 -2.56
CA ALA A 175 14.70 15.89 -3.99
C ALA A 175 13.44 16.07 -4.86
N GLY A 176 12.26 16.29 -4.26
CA GLY A 176 10.98 16.36 -4.98
C GLY A 176 10.54 15.02 -5.59
N ARG A 177 11.07 13.91 -5.09
CA ARG A 177 10.90 12.54 -5.58
C ARG A 177 10.05 11.66 -4.65
N ALA A 178 9.40 12.24 -3.65
CA ALA A 178 8.47 11.53 -2.75
C ALA A 178 7.02 11.82 -3.15
N HIS A 179 6.21 10.77 -3.30
CA HIS A 179 4.80 10.85 -3.70
C HIS A 179 3.91 10.05 -2.74
N GLY A 180 2.65 10.43 -2.67
CA GLY A 180 1.61 9.75 -1.91
C GLY A 180 0.42 9.43 -2.80
N ILE A 181 -0.13 8.23 -2.64
CA ILE A 181 -1.45 7.88 -3.17
C ILE A 181 -2.42 7.73 -2.01
N THR A 182 -3.58 8.37 -2.12
CA THR A 182 -4.58 8.37 -1.05
C THR A 182 -5.70 7.37 -1.37
N HIS A 183 -5.95 6.41 -0.47
CA HIS A 183 -7.16 5.59 -0.55
C HIS A 183 -8.26 6.14 0.37
N GLN A 184 -9.51 5.90 -0.02
CA GLN A 184 -10.70 6.38 0.71
C GLN A 184 -11.39 5.26 1.51
N GLY A 185 -10.92 4.01 1.37
CA GLY A 185 -11.41 2.87 2.14
C GLY A 185 -11.05 2.94 3.63
N LEU A 186 -11.59 2.00 4.40
CA LEU A 186 -11.34 1.88 5.84
C LEU A 186 -9.86 1.61 6.12
N TRP A 187 -9.33 2.28 7.14
CA TRP A 187 -7.99 2.03 7.69
C TRP A 187 -8.02 2.24 9.20
N PHE A 188 -7.35 1.36 9.93
CA PHE A 188 -7.34 1.33 11.39
C PHE A 188 -5.91 1.28 11.93
N ASP A 189 -5.57 2.20 12.83
CA ASP A 189 -4.34 2.15 13.61
C ASP A 189 -4.53 1.25 14.84
N VAL A 190 -4.25 -0.05 14.68
CA VAL A 190 -4.43 -1.06 15.75
C VAL A 190 -3.13 -1.26 16.53
N GLY A 191 -2.59 -0.16 17.08
CA GLY A 191 -1.36 -0.18 17.87
C GLY A 191 -1.53 -0.45 19.37
N THR A 192 -2.76 -0.49 19.88
CA THR A 192 -3.06 -0.66 21.32
C THR A 192 -4.20 -1.64 21.56
N PRO A 193 -4.29 -2.30 22.75
CA PRO A 193 -5.41 -3.20 23.06
C PRO A 193 -6.79 -2.54 22.94
N GLY A 194 -6.91 -1.26 23.32
CA GLY A 194 -8.16 -0.50 23.20
C GLY A 194 -8.55 -0.16 21.76
N ALA A 195 -7.63 -0.24 20.80
CA ALA A 195 -7.94 -0.02 19.38
C ALA A 195 -8.63 -1.24 18.74
N ILE A 196 -8.46 -2.44 19.31
CA ILE A 196 -9.06 -3.68 18.81
C ILE A 196 -10.59 -3.61 18.92
N ALA A 197 -11.11 -3.37 20.13
CA ALA A 197 -12.55 -3.30 20.36
C ALA A 197 -13.22 -2.18 19.53
N LYS A 198 -12.51 -1.06 19.31
CA LYS A 198 -13.00 0.04 18.46
C LYS A 198 -13.01 -0.33 16.98
N ALA A 199 -11.97 -1.02 16.50
CA ALA A 199 -11.92 -1.50 15.13
C ALA A 199 -13.01 -2.55 14.88
N GLU A 200 -13.21 -3.49 15.81
CA GLU A 200 -14.29 -4.50 15.74
C GLU A 200 -15.67 -3.85 15.67
N ALA A 201 -15.94 -2.82 16.49
CA ALA A 201 -17.22 -2.11 16.45
C ALA A 201 -17.46 -1.41 15.09
N ILE A 202 -16.45 -0.71 14.56
CA ILE A 202 -16.57 -0.01 13.28
C ILE A 202 -16.71 -1.00 12.11
N LEU A 203 -16.06 -2.16 12.19
CA LEU A 203 -16.19 -3.23 11.20
C LEU A 203 -17.54 -3.96 11.27
N ALA A 204 -18.25 -3.90 12.40
CA ALA A 204 -19.58 -4.50 12.56
C ALA A 204 -20.71 -3.58 12.05
N ASP A 205 -20.47 -2.26 12.01
CA ASP A 205 -21.45 -1.23 11.59
C ASP A 205 -21.33 -0.78 10.12
N GLY A 206 -20.32 -1.29 9.39
CA GLY A 206 -20.07 -0.97 7.96
C GLY A 206 -20.84 -1.86 6.98
#